data_AF-A0A1V3IQ81-F1
#
_entry.id   AF-A0A1V3IQ81-F1
#
_cell.length_a   1.000
_cell.length_b   1.000
_cell.length_c   1.000
_cell.angle_alpha   90.00
_cell.angle_beta   90.00
_cell.angle_gamma   90.00
#
_symmetry.space_group_name_H-M   'P 1'
#
loop_
_entity.id
_entity.type
_entity.pdbx_description
1 polymer ?
#
loop_
_entity_poly.entity_id
_entity_poly.type
_entity_poly.pdbx_seq_one_letter_code
_entity_poly.pdbx_strand_id
1 'polypeptide(L)' 'MSTQIFTPYQVKMRVVDDIAATLEMLETAKELLLADDFSEASRLFRRGASELSISERRLRGLMQN' A
#
# COMPACT_ATOMS: atom_id res chain seq x y z
N MET A 1 -27.63 -7.58 10.18
CA MET A 1 -26.44 -6.81 9.79
C MET A 1 -26.49 -6.62 8.28
N SER A 2 -26.60 -5.39 7.80
CA SER A 2 -26.60 -5.09 6.37
C SER A 2 -25.18 -5.23 5.83
N THR A 3 -24.94 -6.25 4.99
CA THR A 3 -23.69 -6.40 4.25
C THR A 3 -23.56 -5.21 3.31
N GLN A 4 -22.65 -4.30 3.61
CA GLN A 4 -22.42 -3.12 2.77
C GLN A 4 -21.74 -3.61 1.49
N ILE A 5 -22.49 -3.64 0.38
CA ILE A 5 -21.96 -4.02 -0.92
C ILE A 5 -21.23 -2.81 -1.48
N PHE A 6 -19.90 -2.87 -1.51
CA PHE A 6 -19.08 -1.82 -2.10
C PHE A 6 -19.21 -1.84 -3.62
N THR A 7 -19.34 -0.67 -4.25
CA THR A 7 -19.31 -0.57 -5.71
C THR A 7 -17.90 -0.82 -6.24
N PRO A 8 -17.73 -1.26 -7.50
CA PRO A 8 -16.40 -1.44 -8.09
C PRO A 8 -15.52 -0.17 -8.02
N TYR A 9 -16.14 1.00 -8.09
CA TYR A 9 -15.46 2.29 -7.92
C TYR A 9 -14.92 2.47 -6.49
N GLN A 10 -15.72 2.18 -5.46
CA GLN A 10 -15.30 2.27 -4.06
C GLN A 10 -14.14 1.33 -3.74
N VAL A 11 -14.14 0.12 -4.33
CA VAL A 11 -13.03 -0.81 -4.15
C VAL A 11 -11.75 -0.30 -4.82
N LYS A 12 -11.84 0.25 -6.03
CA LYS A 12 -10.69 0.87 -6.71
C LYS A 12 -10.14 2.07 -5.94
N MET A 13 -11.00 2.92 -5.40
CA MET A 13 -10.59 4.05 -4.55
C MET A 13 -9.81 3.56 -3.33
N ARG A 14 -10.30 2.53 -2.63
CA ARG A 14 -9.60 1.97 -1.48
C ARG A 14 -8.21 1.41 -1.83
N VAL A 15 -8.06 0.78 -3.00
CA VAL A 15 -6.75 0.31 -3.46
C VAL A 15 -5.82 1.49 -3.75
N VAL A 16 -6.33 2.59 -4.30
CA VAL A 16 -5.54 3.82 -4.50
C VAL A 16 -5.11 4.42 -3.17
N ASP A 17 -6.00 4.47 -2.18
CA ASP A 17 -5.69 4.96 -0.82
C ASP A 17 -4.61 4.09 -0.15
N ASP A 18 -4.72 2.76 -0.27
CA ASP A 18 -3.70 1.82 0.24
C ASP A 18 -2.32 2.05 -0.41
N ILE A 19 -2.29 2.30 -1.73
CA ILE A 19 -1.05 2.61 -2.47
C ILE A 19 -0.48 3.95 -2.00
N ALA A 20 -1.30 4.99 -1.88
CA ALA A 20 -0.87 6.32 -1.44
C ALA A 20 -0.24 6.28 -0.04
N ALA A 21 -0.91 5.63 0.92
CA ALA A 21 -0.39 5.45 2.27
C ALA A 21 0.93 4.67 2.29
N THR A 22 1.08 3.68 1.40
CA THR A 22 2.33 2.92 1.27
C THR A 22 3.47 3.80 0.74
N LEU A 23 3.19 4.69 -0.22
CA LEU A 23 4.18 5.63 -0.75
C LEU A 23 4.63 6.64 0.32
N GLU A 24 3.72 7.15 1.15
CA GLU A 24 4.07 8.03 2.27
C GLU A 24 4.98 7.34 3.30
N MET A 25 4.72 6.06 3.59
CA MET A 25 5.61 5.25 4.44
C MET A 25 7.00 5.07 3.81
N LEU A 26 7.08 4.87 2.49
CA LEU A 26 8.36 4.74 1.79
C LEU A 26 9.15 6.05 1.75
N GLU A 27 8.46 7.19 1.68
CA GLU A 27 9.08 8.50 1.84
C GLU A 27 9.70 8.64 3.24
N THR A 28 8.98 8.22 4.28
CA THR A 28 9.53 8.18 5.65
C THR A 28 10.73 7.23 5.75
N ALA A 29 10.68 6.08 5.10
CA ALA A 29 11.79 5.12 5.07
C ALA A 29 13.06 5.72 4.43
N LYS A 30 12.88 6.54 3.38
CA LYS A 30 13.98 7.26 2.73
C LYS A 30 14.60 8.30 3.68
N GLU A 31 13.80 9.09 4.39
CA GLU A 31 14.31 10.07 5.36
C GLU A 31 15.09 9.39 6.50
N LEU A 32 14.62 8.24 6.99
CA LEU A 32 15.35 7.44 7.98
C LEU A 32 16.68 6.92 7.46
N LEU A 33 16.73 6.50 6.18
CA LEU A 33 17.97 6.06 5.55
C LEU A 33 18.98 7.22 5.43
N LEU A 34 18.51 8.41 5.07
CA LEU A 34 19.35 9.62 5.03
C LEU A 34 19.86 10.03 6.41
N ALA A 35 19.12 9.68 7.47
CA ALA A 35 19.49 9.89 8.87
C ALA A 35 20.34 8.75 9.47
N ASP A 36 20.89 7.85 8.65
CA ASP A 36 21.67 6.66 9.05
C ASP A 36 20.92 5.63 9.92
N ASP A 37 19.59 5.70 10.04
CA ASP A 37 18.77 4.65 10.66
C ASP A 37 18.45 3.54 9.63
N PHE A 38 19.50 2.81 9.25
CA PHE A 38 19.40 1.75 8.24
C PHE A 38 18.43 0.63 8.66
N SER A 39 18.41 0.26 9.95
CA SER A 39 17.58 -0.85 10.44
C SER A 39 16.11 -0.57 10.21
N GLU A 40 15.64 0.60 10.65
CA GLU A 40 14.23 0.97 10.52
C GLU A 40 13.86 1.29 9.07
N ALA A 41 14.71 2.01 8.34
CA ALA A 41 14.52 2.25 6.91
C ALA A 41 14.35 0.94 6.14
N SER A 42 15.25 -0.03 6.35
CA SER A 42 15.24 -1.33 5.69
C SER A 42 13.97 -2.13 6.02
N ARG A 43 13.47 -2.04 7.26
CA ARG A 43 12.22 -2.64 7.69
C ARG A 43 11.02 -2.04 6.94
N LEU A 44 10.95 -0.70 6.85
CA LEU A 44 9.87 0.00 6.17
C LEU A 44 9.89 -0.24 4.65
N PHE A 45 11.06 -0.27 4.01
CA PHE A 45 11.18 -0.62 2.59
C PHE A 45 10.63 -2.00 2.28
N ARG A 46 11.00 -3.03 3.06
CA ARG A 46 10.49 -4.40 2.89
C ARG A 46 8.98 -4.46 3.10
N ARG A 47 8.47 -3.76 4.12
CA ARG A 47 7.03 -3.68 4.36
C ARG A 47 6.31 -3.03 3.18
N GLY A 48 6.80 -1.88 2.71
CA GLY A 48 6.20 -1.16 1.59
C GLY A 48 6.16 -1.98 0.31
N ALA A 49 7.24 -2.70 -0.01
CA ALA A 49 7.24 -3.64 -1.14
C ALA A 49 6.17 -4.73 -1.02
N SER A 50 5.97 -5.27 0.19
CA SER A 50 4.91 -6.26 0.46
C SER A 50 3.51 -5.67 0.28
N GLU A 51 3.24 -4.47 0.82
CA GLU A 51 1.94 -3.80 0.71
C GLU A 51 1.60 -3.41 -0.74
N LEU A 52 2.60 -2.94 -1.51
CA LEU A 52 2.44 -2.68 -2.95
C LEU A 52 2.11 -3.96 -3.72
N SER A 53 2.77 -5.08 -3.41
CA SER A 53 2.46 -6.38 -4.05
C SER A 53 1.04 -6.87 -3.72
N ILE A 54 0.57 -6.64 -2.49
CA ILE A 54 -0.82 -6.95 -2.10
C ILE A 54 -1.80 -6.08 -2.89
N SER A 55 -1.52 -4.77 -2.97
CA SER A 55 -2.36 -3.82 -3.70
C SER A 55 -2.43 -4.14 -5.19
N GLU A 56 -1.32 -4.55 -5.80
CA GLU A 56 -1.27 -5.03 -7.19
C GLU A 56 -2.15 -6.26 -7.38
N ARG A 57 -2.02 -7.28 -6.51
CA ARG A 57 -2.86 -8.49 -6.58
C ARG A 57 -4.35 -8.16 -6.47
N ARG A 58 -4.73 -7.24 -5.57
CA ARG A 58 -6.10 -6.77 -5.42
C ARG A 58 -6.59 -6.08 -6.69
N LEU A 59 -5.80 -5.17 -7.26
CA LEU A 59 -6.15 -4.46 -8.48
C LEU A 59 -6.35 -5.41 -9.66
N ARG A 60 -5.44 -6.39 -9.84
CA ARG A 60 -5.57 -7.42 -10.88
C ARG A 60 -6.85 -8.23 -10.72
N GLY A 61 -7.15 -8.66 -9.49
CA GLY A 61 -8.40 -9.38 -9.19
C GLY A 61 -9.67 -8.57 -9.50
N LEU A 62 -9.61 -7.23 -9.43
CA LEU A 62 -10.73 -6.35 -9.81
C LEU A 62 -10.84 -6.08 -11.30
N MET A 63 -9.76 -6.27 -12.07
CA MET A 63 -9.75 -6.07 -13.52
C MET A 63 -10.07 -7.34 -14.31
N GLN A 64 -9.96 -8.50 -13.68
CA GLN A 64 -10.25 -9.81 -14.29
C GLN A 64 -11.70 -10.28 -14.04
N ASN A 65 -12.48 -9.52 -13.27
CA ASN A 65 -13.93 -9.69 -13.08
C ASN A 65 -14.68 -8.60 -13.84
#